data_AF-A0A9D5FPG0-F1
#
_entry.id   AF-A0A9D5FPG0-F1
#
_cell.length_a   1.000
_cell.length_b   1.000
_cell.length_c   1.000
_cell.angle_alpha   90.00
_cell.angle_beta   90.00
_cell.angle_gamma   90.00
#
_symmetry.space_group_name_H-M   'P 1'
#
loop_
_entity.id
_entity.type
_entity.pdbx_description
1 polymer ?
#
loop_
_entity_poly.entity_id
_entity_poly.type
_entity_poly.pdbx_seq_one_letter_code
_entity_poly.pdbx_strand_id
1 'polypeptide(L)'
;MSLKGFNVRRPLILGCFVSCLLVCVTVCQAENLVSRPVGFVLVQAESNRQSLFSMPVEPFDPAIQELFAGQFKANDTIFMWNSEKQAYDKAVKLGGMWYTDTNAVELSTMTLNLGEGFTVRTKTEKLPIYLCGEVP
;
A
#
# COMPACT_ATOMS: atom_id res chain seq x y z
N MET A 1 -26.58 21.23 74.25
CA MET A 1 -25.30 21.36 73.51
C MET A 1 -25.60 21.18 72.03
N SER A 2 -25.40 22.23 71.23
CA SER A 2 -25.81 22.32 69.82
C SER A 2 -24.59 22.21 68.92
N LEU A 3 -24.53 21.21 68.04
CA LEU A 3 -23.47 21.06 67.03
C LEU A 3 -23.89 21.80 65.74
N LYS A 4 -23.14 22.85 65.40
CA LYS A 4 -23.25 23.60 64.14
C LYS A 4 -22.59 22.82 63.00
N GLY A 5 -23.23 22.86 61.83
CA GLY A 5 -22.87 22.12 60.63
C GLY A 5 -21.61 22.61 59.92
N PHE A 6 -20.96 21.66 59.23
CA PHE A 6 -19.88 21.89 58.29
C PHE A 6 -20.45 21.89 56.87
N ASN A 7 -20.44 23.07 56.24
CA ASN A 7 -20.73 23.25 54.82
C ASN A 7 -19.39 23.20 54.05
N VAL A 8 -19.12 22.12 53.31
CA VAL A 8 -17.95 22.04 52.41
C VAL A 8 -18.44 22.18 50.97
N ARG A 9 -18.37 23.40 50.44
CA ARG A 9 -18.52 23.68 49.00
C ARG A 9 -17.15 23.88 48.37
N ARG A 10 -16.65 22.91 47.59
CA ARG A 10 -15.58 23.16 46.59
C ARG A 10 -15.65 22.19 45.40
N PRO A 11 -16.39 22.52 44.31
CA PRO A 11 -16.23 21.86 43.03
C PRO A 11 -15.90 22.88 41.93
N LEU A 12 -14.82 23.66 42.08
CA LEU A 12 -14.48 24.69 41.08
C LEU A 12 -13.08 24.52 40.47
N ILE A 13 -12.20 23.73 41.10
CA ILE A 13 -10.82 23.53 40.62
C ILE A 13 -10.71 22.29 39.70
N LEU A 14 -11.63 21.33 39.82
CA LEU A 14 -11.60 20.10 39.02
C LEU A 14 -12.05 20.31 37.56
N GLY A 15 -12.88 21.33 37.29
CA GLY A 15 -13.42 21.59 35.96
C GLY A 15 -12.36 22.06 34.95
N CYS A 16 -11.43 22.93 35.37
CA CYS A 16 -10.40 23.47 34.47
C CYS A 16 -9.40 22.42 33.97
N PHE A 17 -9.07 21.41 34.78
CA PHE A 17 -8.14 20.35 34.37
C PHE A 17 -8.75 19.42 33.33
N VAL A 18 -10.06 19.13 33.44
CA VAL A 18 -10.76 18.29 32.46
C VAL A 18 -10.93 19.01 31.12
N SER A 19 -11.16 20.34 31.14
CA SER A 19 -11.27 21.12 29.90
C SER A 19 -9.94 21.29 29.17
N CYS A 20 -8.80 21.42 29.88
CA CYS A 20 -7.49 21.48 29.22
C CYS A 20 -7.08 20.14 28.60
N LEU A 21 -7.44 19.02 29.23
CA LEU A 21 -7.12 17.69 28.67
C LEU A 21 -7.89 17.41 27.37
N LEU A 22 -9.14 17.88 27.26
CA LEU A 22 -9.97 17.65 26.07
C LEU A 22 -9.47 18.42 24.84
N VAL A 23 -8.87 19.61 25.02
CA VAL A 23 -8.36 20.42 23.91
C VAL A 23 -7.08 19.82 23.30
N CYS A 24 -6.26 19.12 24.09
CA CYS A 24 -5.06 18.46 23.57
C CYS A 24 -5.36 17.23 22.68
N VAL A 25 -6.48 16.54 22.90
CA VAL A 25 -6.83 15.35 22.08
C VAL A 25 -7.32 15.76 20.68
N THR A 26 -7.91 16.95 20.52
CA THR A 26 -8.45 17.42 19.24
C THR A 26 -7.40 17.87 18.22
N VAL A 27 -6.15 18.14 18.61
CA VAL A 27 -5.12 18.68 17.69
C VAL A 27 -4.24 17.59 17.05
N CYS A 28 -4.42 16.31 17.41
CA CYS A 28 -3.66 15.21 16.82
C CYS A 28 -4.37 14.49 15.66
N GLN A 29 -5.44 15.05 15.10
CA GLN A 29 -5.80 14.75 13.70
C GLN A 29 -4.91 15.58 12.77
N ALA A 30 -3.61 15.27 12.78
CA ALA A 30 -2.82 15.49 11.60
C ALA A 30 -3.38 14.53 10.55
N GLU A 31 -4.34 15.02 9.77
CA GLU A 31 -4.65 14.43 8.48
C GLU A 31 -3.31 14.30 7.78
N ASN A 32 -2.85 13.05 7.63
CA ASN A 32 -1.74 12.72 6.76
C ASN A 32 -2.17 13.19 5.36
N LEU A 33 -1.90 14.44 5.03
CA LEU A 33 -1.82 14.96 3.67
C LEU A 33 -0.57 14.31 3.07
N VAL A 34 -0.68 13.00 2.84
CA VAL A 34 0.25 12.26 2.01
C VAL A 34 0.14 12.91 0.65
N SER A 35 1.22 13.57 0.23
CA SER A 35 1.40 14.05 -1.13
C SER A 35 1.13 12.89 -2.08
N ARG A 36 -0.09 12.83 -2.64
CA ARG A 36 -0.45 11.79 -3.61
C ARG A 36 0.46 11.99 -4.81
N PRO A 37 1.23 10.97 -5.25
CA PRO A 37 2.03 11.11 -6.46
C PRO A 37 1.10 11.45 -7.63
N VAL A 38 1.30 12.63 -8.23
CA VAL A 38 0.47 13.14 -9.32
C VAL A 38 1.03 12.59 -10.64
N GLY A 39 0.80 11.31 -10.91
CA GLY A 39 1.10 10.77 -12.23
C GLY A 39 1.21 9.25 -12.24
N PHE A 40 0.78 8.65 -13.34
CA PHE A 40 1.05 7.25 -13.66
C PHE A 40 1.67 7.19 -15.05
N VAL A 41 2.46 6.15 -15.31
CA VAL A 41 2.89 5.81 -16.67
C VAL A 41 2.02 4.66 -17.15
N LEU A 42 1.22 4.93 -18.19
CA LEU A 42 0.45 3.90 -18.86
C LEU A 42 1.34 3.18 -19.86
N VAL A 43 1.50 1.88 -19.67
CA VAL A 43 2.16 0.98 -20.63
C VAL A 43 1.17 -0.07 -21.12
N GLN A 44 1.41 -0.58 -22.33
CA GLN A 44 0.56 -1.60 -22.93
C GLN A 44 1.32 -2.93 -22.97
N ALA A 45 0.83 -3.94 -22.25
CA ALA A 45 1.33 -5.30 -22.39
C ALA A 45 0.64 -6.03 -23.56
N GLU A 46 1.43 -6.77 -24.33
CA GLU A 46 0.95 -7.63 -25.41
C GLU A 46 0.52 -9.00 -24.87
N SER A 47 -0.56 -9.56 -25.42
CA SER A 47 -1.02 -10.91 -25.09
C SER A 47 -0.03 -11.98 -25.40
N ASN A 48 0.04 -12.99 -24.52
CA ASN A 48 0.80 -14.22 -24.73
C ASN A 48 2.27 -13.97 -25.09
N ARG A 49 2.77 -12.77 -24.81
CA ARG A 49 4.15 -12.34 -25.01
C ARG A 49 4.67 -11.84 -23.68
N GLN A 50 5.99 -11.92 -23.55
CA GLN A 50 6.68 -11.39 -22.40
C GLN A 50 7.13 -9.98 -22.76
N SER A 51 6.49 -8.97 -22.16
CA SER A 51 6.83 -7.56 -22.35
C SER A 51 7.78 -7.13 -21.25
N LEU A 52 8.90 -6.50 -21.61
CA LEU A 52 9.89 -5.95 -20.67
C LEU A 52 9.54 -4.49 -20.37
N PHE A 53 9.48 -4.16 -19.08
CA PHE A 53 9.24 -2.82 -18.58
C PHE A 53 10.29 -2.49 -17.52
N SER A 54 10.45 -1.19 -17.25
CA SER A 54 11.24 -0.70 -16.12
C SER A 54 10.39 0.26 -15.31
N MET A 55 10.59 0.25 -13.99
CA MET A 55 9.90 1.15 -13.08
C MET A 55 10.37 2.61 -13.33
N PRO A 56 9.50 3.51 -13.82
CA PRO A 56 9.94 4.81 -14.33
C PRO A 56 10.18 5.84 -13.22
N VAL A 57 9.46 5.73 -12.10
CA VAL A 57 9.60 6.59 -10.91
C VAL A 57 9.52 5.76 -9.64
N GLU A 58 9.94 6.33 -8.52
CA GLU A 58 9.91 5.64 -7.22
C GLU A 58 8.45 5.34 -6.82
N PRO A 59 8.09 4.06 -6.62
CA PRO A 59 6.73 3.71 -6.25
C PRO A 59 6.46 4.07 -4.78
N PHE A 60 5.23 4.47 -4.49
CA PHE A 60 4.81 4.77 -3.11
C PHE A 60 4.84 3.51 -2.22
N ASP A 61 4.36 2.39 -2.76
CA ASP A 61 4.53 1.06 -2.19
C ASP A 61 5.26 0.17 -3.21
N PRO A 62 6.45 -0.36 -2.88
CA PRO A 62 7.21 -1.18 -3.80
C PRO A 62 6.66 -2.61 -3.91
N ALA A 63 5.80 -3.08 -3.01
CA ALA A 63 5.28 -4.44 -3.04
C ALA A 63 4.41 -4.66 -4.28
N ILE A 64 4.66 -5.75 -5.02
CA ILE A 64 3.87 -6.13 -6.21
C ILE A 64 2.38 -6.27 -5.91
N GLN A 65 2.05 -6.67 -4.68
CA GLN A 65 0.67 -6.80 -4.23
C GLN A 65 -0.10 -5.48 -4.31
N GLU A 66 0.50 -4.41 -3.84
CA GLU A 66 -0.10 -3.07 -3.79
C GLU A 66 0.03 -2.36 -5.13
N LEU A 67 1.24 -2.38 -5.71
CA LEU A 67 1.54 -1.72 -6.98
C LEU A 67 0.61 -2.16 -8.14
N PHE A 68 0.24 -3.44 -8.16
CA PHE A 68 -0.56 -4.04 -9.23
C PHE A 68 -1.94 -4.52 -8.76
N ALA A 69 -2.43 -3.98 -7.65
CA ALA A 69 -3.77 -4.26 -7.15
C ALA A 69 -4.83 -3.97 -8.22
N GLY A 70 -5.72 -4.92 -8.48
CA GLY A 70 -6.82 -4.76 -9.45
C GLY A 70 -6.45 -4.71 -10.94
N GLN A 71 -5.17 -4.61 -11.29
CA GLN A 71 -4.76 -4.41 -12.69
C GLN A 71 -4.66 -5.72 -13.51
N PHE A 72 -4.45 -6.86 -12.84
CA PHE A 72 -4.16 -8.14 -13.48
C PHE A 72 -5.25 -9.18 -13.26
N LYS A 73 -5.36 -10.13 -14.20
CA LYS A 73 -6.28 -11.28 -14.11
C LYS A 73 -5.58 -12.50 -13.53
N ALA A 74 -6.39 -13.50 -13.16
CA ALA A 74 -5.88 -14.78 -12.68
C ALA A 74 -4.94 -15.44 -13.72
N ASN A 75 -3.81 -15.95 -13.23
CA ASN A 75 -2.70 -16.55 -13.97
C ASN A 75 -1.83 -15.58 -14.77
N ASP A 76 -2.05 -14.27 -14.69
CA ASP A 76 -1.04 -13.33 -15.17
C ASP A 76 0.21 -13.43 -14.28
N THR A 77 1.38 -13.23 -14.89
CA THR A 77 2.67 -13.51 -14.26
C THR A 77 3.61 -12.33 -14.41
N ILE A 78 4.33 -12.03 -13.33
CA ILE A 78 5.44 -11.08 -13.30
C ILE A 78 6.73 -11.87 -13.06
N PHE A 79 7.78 -11.54 -13.80
CA PHE A 79 9.11 -12.07 -13.57
C PHE A 79 10.09 -10.94 -13.33
N MET A 80 10.92 -11.09 -12.30
CA MET A 80 11.95 -10.13 -11.91
C MET A 80 13.30 -10.83 -11.82
N TRP A 81 14.35 -10.19 -12.34
CA TRP A 81 15.69 -10.76 -12.24
C TRP A 81 16.21 -10.65 -10.81
N ASN A 82 16.63 -11.78 -10.23
CA ASN A 82 17.30 -11.84 -8.94
C ASN A 82 18.80 -12.10 -9.17
N SER A 83 19.62 -11.09 -8.90
CA SER A 83 21.07 -11.17 -9.10
C SER A 83 21.77 -12.14 -8.15
N GLU A 84 21.23 -12.37 -6.96
CA GLU A 84 21.82 -13.30 -5.99
C GLU A 84 21.62 -14.75 -6.45
N LYS A 85 20.42 -15.07 -6.96
CA LYS A 85 20.08 -16.41 -7.47
C LYS A 85 20.52 -16.64 -8.91
N GLN A 86 20.91 -15.58 -9.64
CA GLN A 86 21.13 -15.60 -11.09
C GLN A 86 19.94 -16.22 -11.85
N ALA A 87 18.73 -15.89 -11.41
CA ALA A 87 17.49 -16.46 -11.93
C ALA A 87 16.35 -15.43 -11.90
N TYR A 88 15.26 -15.72 -12.60
CA TYR A 88 14.05 -14.93 -12.50
C TYR A 88 13.19 -15.42 -11.34
N ASP A 89 12.96 -14.56 -10.35
CA ASP A 89 11.87 -14.74 -9.40
C ASP A 89 10.54 -14.50 -10.13
N LYS A 90 9.51 -15.24 -9.72
CA LYS A 90 8.21 -15.28 -10.38
C LYS A 90 7.13 -14.92 -9.37
N ALA A 91 6.16 -14.10 -9.79
CA ALA A 91 4.90 -13.93 -9.07
C ALA A 91 3.73 -14.20 -9.99
N VAL A 92 2.76 -15.01 -9.51
CA VAL A 92 1.56 -15.38 -10.26
C VAL A 92 0.33 -14.87 -9.53
N LYS A 93 -0.59 -14.25 -10.26
CA LYS A 93 -1.86 -13.78 -9.71
C LYS A 93 -2.85 -14.95 -9.56
N LEU A 94 -3.24 -15.31 -8.34
CA LEU A 94 -4.23 -16.35 -8.06
C LEU A 94 -5.21 -15.83 -7.02
N GLY A 95 -6.52 -15.99 -7.24
CA GLY A 95 -7.54 -15.60 -6.25
C GLY A 95 -7.47 -14.14 -5.76
N GLY A 96 -6.97 -13.22 -6.59
CA GLY A 96 -6.83 -11.80 -6.20
C GLY A 96 -5.54 -11.47 -5.43
N MET A 97 -4.69 -12.45 -5.14
CA MET A 97 -3.40 -12.27 -4.46
C MET A 97 -2.24 -12.69 -5.37
N TRP A 98 -1.03 -12.24 -5.07
CA TRP A 98 0.19 -12.65 -5.77
C TRP A 98 0.94 -13.71 -4.96
N TYR A 99 1.41 -14.76 -5.62
CA TYR A 99 2.14 -15.88 -5.02
C TYR A 99 3.48 -16.13 -5.73
N THR A 100 4.50 -16.60 -5.01
CA THR A 100 5.85 -16.87 -5.56
C THR A 100 5.88 -18.06 -6.53
N ASP A 101 4.85 -18.90 -6.49
CA ASP A 101 4.73 -20.06 -7.38
C ASP A 101 3.30 -20.25 -7.91
N THR A 102 3.12 -21.25 -8.76
CA THR A 102 1.82 -21.62 -9.34
C THR A 102 0.97 -22.49 -8.41
N ASN A 103 1.52 -22.93 -7.28
CA ASN A 103 0.84 -23.80 -6.32
C ASN A 103 0.11 -23.00 -5.22
N ALA A 104 0.23 -21.66 -5.23
CA ALA A 104 -0.41 -20.75 -4.28
C ALA A 104 -0.02 -21.01 -2.81
N VAL A 105 1.22 -21.48 -2.58
CA VAL A 105 1.67 -21.86 -1.23
C VAL A 105 2.14 -20.64 -0.43
N GLU A 106 2.84 -19.72 -1.09
CA GLU A 106 3.51 -18.60 -0.45
C GLU A 106 3.15 -17.28 -1.14
N LEU A 107 2.70 -16.30 -0.35
CA LEU A 107 2.44 -14.94 -0.83
C LEU A 107 3.73 -14.30 -1.33
N SER A 108 3.65 -13.61 -2.46
CA SER A 108 4.81 -12.91 -3.00
C SER A 108 5.21 -11.74 -2.11
N THR A 109 6.45 -11.76 -1.65
CA THR A 109 7.11 -10.65 -0.96
C THR A 109 7.94 -9.80 -1.93
N MET A 110 7.76 -10.01 -3.24
CA MET A 110 8.55 -9.34 -4.26
C MET A 110 8.22 -7.86 -4.33
N THR A 111 9.27 -7.04 -4.34
CA THR A 111 9.21 -5.59 -4.42
C THR A 111 9.81 -5.10 -5.73
N LEU A 112 9.34 -3.99 -6.26
CA LEU A 112 9.91 -3.29 -7.42
C LEU A 112 10.40 -1.91 -7.00
N ASN A 113 11.69 -1.63 -7.20
CA ASN A 113 12.31 -0.35 -6.92
C ASN A 113 12.42 0.52 -8.18
N LEU A 114 12.74 1.81 -7.99
CA LEU A 114 13.02 2.74 -9.09
C LEU A 114 14.09 2.17 -10.04
N GLY A 115 13.81 2.19 -11.35
CA GLY A 115 14.74 1.75 -12.39
C GLY A 115 14.85 0.24 -12.57
N GLU A 116 14.26 -0.57 -11.68
CA GLU A 116 14.29 -2.02 -11.82
C GLU A 116 13.48 -2.48 -13.04
N GLY A 117 14.04 -3.45 -13.76
CA GLY A 117 13.42 -4.10 -14.91
C GLY A 117 12.62 -5.33 -14.49
N PHE A 118 11.41 -5.46 -15.03
CA PHE A 118 10.55 -6.62 -14.83
C PHE A 118 9.85 -6.97 -16.12
N THR A 119 9.44 -8.23 -16.23
CA THR A 119 8.68 -8.69 -17.38
C THR A 119 7.29 -9.15 -16.97
N VAL A 120 6.33 -8.87 -17.84
CA VAL A 120 4.93 -9.24 -17.66
C VAL A 120 4.54 -10.24 -18.73
N ARG A 121 3.82 -11.28 -18.32
CA ARG A 121 3.14 -12.21 -19.22
C ARG A 121 1.66 -12.22 -18.87
N THR A 122 0.84 -11.70 -19.78
CA THR A 122 -0.62 -11.69 -19.63
C THR A 122 -1.29 -12.66 -20.58
N LYS A 123 -2.41 -13.26 -20.14
CA LYS A 123 -3.31 -14.04 -20.99
C LYS A 123 -4.32 -13.18 -21.77
N THR A 124 -4.37 -11.87 -21.50
CA THR A 124 -5.33 -10.94 -22.12
C THR A 124 -4.75 -10.30 -23.38
N GLU A 125 -5.58 -10.08 -24.40
CA GLU A 125 -5.15 -9.60 -25.74
C GLU A 125 -4.29 -8.31 -25.70
N LYS A 126 -4.69 -7.35 -24.86
CA LYS A 126 -3.95 -6.12 -24.56
C LYS A 126 -4.33 -5.67 -23.16
N LEU A 127 -3.34 -5.58 -22.26
CA LEU A 127 -3.58 -5.15 -20.88
C LEU A 127 -2.95 -3.76 -20.64
N PRO A 128 -3.75 -2.71 -20.38
CA PRO A 128 -3.20 -1.45 -19.89
C PRO A 128 -2.66 -1.65 -18.48
N ILE A 129 -1.41 -1.27 -18.25
CA ILE A 129 -0.76 -1.34 -16.94
C ILE A 129 -0.40 0.09 -16.55
N TYR A 130 -0.83 0.48 -15.36
CA TYR A 130 -0.58 1.77 -14.75
C TYR A 130 0.57 1.60 -13.75
N LEU A 131 1.72 2.20 -14.08
CA LEU A 131 2.88 2.23 -13.20
C LEU A 131 2.84 3.50 -12.35
N CYS A 132 3.16 3.37 -11.06
CA CYS A 132 3.43 4.47 -10.15
C CYS A 132 2.25 5.41 -9.81
N GLY A 133 0.99 4.94 -9.83
CA GLY A 133 -0.15 5.72 -9.37
C GLY A 133 -1.21 4.86 -8.69
N GLU A 134 -1.93 5.46 -7.74
CA GLU A 134 -3.15 4.88 -7.17
C GLU A 134 -4.23 4.87 -8.26
N VAL A 135 -4.64 3.67 -8.69
CA VAL A 135 -5.80 3.49 -9.57
C VAL A 135 -6.99 3.17 -8.66
N PRO A 136 -8.11 3.92 -8.80
CA PRO A 136 -9.22 4.00 -7.83
C PRO A 136 -9.93 2.70 -7.51
#